data_AF-A0A1V9ELY0-F1
#
_entry.id   AF-A0A1V9ELY0-F1
#
_cell.length_a   1.000
_cell.length_b   1.000
_cell.length_c   1.000
_cell.angle_alpha   90.00
_cell.angle_beta   90.00
_cell.angle_gamma   90.00
#
_symmetry.space_group_name_H-M   'P 1'
#
loop_
_entity.id
_entity.type
_entity.pdbx_description
1 polymer ?
#
loop_
_entity_poly.entity_id
_entity_poly.type
_entity_poly.pdbx_seq_one_letter_code
_entity_poly.pdbx_strand_id
1 'polypeptide(L)'
;MKNGDSYENDLHGAIDEFGNLVIDYQFPVFTPFEKGFAKFGDLKTWGLIDKAGNIVVPQIYVSIGRVYRNTVTVQVLEGEEYREGELTIGGTVKWNNNLDHLNEANRQKKQFAAACEQLIADLYTTGCPCEQERFRDFIQWNNPVGFVDQELLFSVFMKQLQNLGNDQFQCGHCGTIYQQKWEQYSAFLWVLNVTIIQAGNFINKGAPVPPAIPMALGFYGYGIEKYSGRYEQKDIDTVIGYLKG
;
A
#
# COMPACT_ATOMS: atom_id res chain seq x y z
N MET A 1 21.41 17.33 -25.10
CA MET A 1 20.57 16.66 -26.14
C MET A 1 20.50 15.19 -25.76
N LYS A 2 19.39 14.55 -25.41
CA LYS A 2 17.96 14.92 -25.45
C LYS A 2 17.33 14.87 -24.05
N ASN A 3 16.42 15.80 -23.80
CA ASN A 3 15.54 15.82 -22.64
C ASN A 3 14.50 14.69 -22.74
N GLY A 4 13.88 14.34 -21.61
CA GLY A 4 12.98 13.21 -21.46
C GLY A 4 11.89 13.12 -22.51
N ASP A 5 11.83 11.97 -23.18
CA ASP A 5 10.69 11.53 -23.95
C ASP A 5 9.67 10.96 -22.95
N SER A 6 8.65 11.75 -22.63
CA SER A 6 7.44 11.28 -21.97
C SER A 6 6.72 10.31 -22.91
N TYR A 7 6.65 9.03 -22.55
CA TYR A 7 5.88 7.98 -23.25
C TYR A 7 4.35 8.23 -23.25
N GLU A 8 3.89 9.45 -22.97
CA GLU A 8 2.47 9.77 -22.76
C GLU A 8 1.67 9.95 -24.07
N ASN A 9 2.28 9.81 -25.25
CA ASN A 9 1.58 10.07 -26.52
C ASN A 9 1.83 9.03 -27.64
N ASP A 10 2.51 7.91 -27.38
CA ASP A 10 2.68 6.89 -28.41
C ASP A 10 1.40 6.05 -28.52
N LEU A 11 0.54 6.40 -29.47
CA LEU A 11 -0.63 5.61 -29.80
C LEU A 11 -0.22 4.35 -30.58
N HIS A 12 -0.91 3.25 -30.32
CA HIS A 12 -0.66 1.95 -30.90
C HIS A 12 -1.83 1.54 -31.79
N GLY A 13 -1.51 0.80 -32.85
CA GLY A 13 -2.42 0.23 -33.82
C GLY A 13 -1.94 -1.16 -34.23
N ALA A 14 -2.49 -1.73 -35.28
CA ALA A 14 -2.12 -3.05 -35.77
C ALA A 14 -1.95 -3.08 -37.29
N ILE A 15 -0.95 -3.83 -37.74
CA ILE A 15 -0.69 -4.12 -39.15
C ILE A 15 -0.93 -5.60 -39.45
N ASP A 16 -1.23 -5.94 -40.70
CA ASP A 16 -1.27 -7.32 -41.19
C ASP A 16 0.13 -7.86 -41.51
N GLU A 17 0.20 -9.12 -41.94
CA GLU A 17 1.45 -9.79 -42.34
C GLU A 17 2.11 -9.20 -43.60
N PHE A 18 1.37 -8.41 -44.38
CA PHE A 18 1.85 -7.71 -45.57
C PHE A 18 2.30 -6.27 -45.26
N GLY A 19 2.16 -5.82 -44.02
CA GLY A 19 2.52 -4.48 -43.57
C GLY A 19 1.44 -3.42 -43.78
N ASN A 20 0.21 -3.80 -44.12
CA ASN A 20 -0.90 -2.86 -44.23
C ASN A 20 -1.48 -2.55 -42.86
N LEU A 21 -1.82 -1.28 -42.61
CA LEU A 21 -2.51 -0.86 -41.40
C LEU A 21 -3.95 -1.40 -41.38
N VAL A 22 -4.27 -2.21 -40.37
CA VAL A 22 -5.59 -2.82 -40.16
C VAL A 22 -6.35 -2.10 -39.03
N ILE A 23 -5.62 -1.64 -38.02
CA ILE A 23 -6.16 -0.86 -36.91
C ILE A 23 -5.30 0.38 -36.76
N ASP A 24 -5.92 1.55 -36.84
CA ASP A 24 -5.24 2.84 -36.69
C ASP A 24 -4.56 3.00 -35.33
N TYR A 25 -3.57 3.89 -35.27
CA TYR A 25 -2.88 4.29 -34.04
C TYR A 25 -3.81 5.12 -33.15
N GLN A 26 -4.65 4.45 -32.35
CA GLN A 26 -5.68 5.11 -31.54
C GLN A 26 -5.60 4.75 -30.05
N PHE A 27 -4.80 3.75 -29.69
CA PHE A 27 -4.81 3.19 -28.33
C PHE A 27 -3.51 3.48 -27.58
N PRO A 28 -3.54 4.12 -26.40
CA PRO A 28 -2.35 4.33 -25.59
C PRO A 28 -1.66 3.02 -25.19
N VAL A 29 -2.44 1.97 -24.96
CA VAL A 29 -1.94 0.62 -24.72
C VAL A 29 -2.68 -0.36 -25.59
N PHE A 30 -1.92 -1.22 -26.28
CA PHE A 30 -2.44 -2.24 -27.17
C PHE A 30 -1.56 -3.48 -27.08
N THR A 31 -2.13 -4.63 -26.77
CA THR A 31 -1.37 -5.89 -26.64
C THR A 31 -1.31 -6.62 -27.97
N PRO A 32 -0.34 -7.54 -28.16
CA PRO A 32 -0.37 -8.48 -29.28
C PRO A 32 -1.67 -9.28 -29.33
N PHE A 33 -2.05 -9.70 -30.53
CA PHE A 33 -3.20 -10.58 -30.74
C PHE A 33 -2.92 -11.99 -30.22
N GLU A 34 -3.77 -12.48 -29.32
CA GLU A 34 -3.79 -13.87 -28.87
C GLU A 34 -5.16 -14.49 -29.16
N LYS A 35 -5.18 -15.64 -29.84
CA LYS A 35 -6.43 -16.34 -30.23
C LYS A 35 -7.45 -15.46 -30.97
N GLY A 36 -6.98 -14.47 -31.73
CA GLY A 36 -7.84 -13.59 -32.53
C GLY A 36 -8.28 -12.29 -31.84
N PHE A 37 -7.86 -12.05 -30.60
CA PHE A 37 -8.22 -10.85 -29.83
C PHE A 37 -6.99 -10.15 -29.27
N ALA A 38 -7.05 -8.83 -29.17
CA ALA A 38 -6.07 -8.01 -28.47
C ALA A 38 -6.77 -7.24 -27.34
N LYS A 39 -6.03 -6.92 -26.27
CA LYS A 39 -6.48 -5.97 -25.26
C LYS A 39 -6.04 -4.57 -25.66
N PHE A 40 -6.92 -3.62 -25.44
CA PHE A 40 -6.61 -2.20 -25.58
C PHE A 40 -7.05 -1.45 -24.32
N GLY A 41 -6.43 -0.31 -24.02
CA GLY A 41 -6.77 0.45 -22.83
C GLY A 41 -5.87 1.64 -22.54
N ASP A 42 -5.98 2.12 -21.30
CA ASP A 42 -5.28 3.31 -20.76
C ASP A 42 -4.54 2.99 -19.45
N LEU A 43 -4.11 1.73 -19.27
CA LEU A 43 -3.56 1.15 -18.03
C LEU A 43 -4.53 1.06 -16.85
N LYS A 44 -5.63 1.81 -16.84
CA LYS A 44 -6.66 1.78 -15.78
C LYS A 44 -7.80 0.86 -16.15
N THR A 45 -8.20 0.90 -17.41
CA THR A 45 -9.32 0.16 -17.95
C THR A 45 -8.95 -0.49 -19.27
N TRP A 46 -9.59 -1.63 -19.53
CA TRP A 46 -9.27 -2.51 -20.64
C TRP A 46 -10.54 -2.92 -21.37
N GLY A 47 -10.41 -3.04 -22.69
CA GLY A 47 -11.38 -3.66 -23.59
C GLY A 47 -10.73 -4.76 -24.43
N LEU A 48 -11.53 -5.44 -25.24
CA LEU A 48 -11.05 -6.40 -26.25
C LEU A 48 -11.48 -5.96 -27.64
N ILE A 49 -10.56 -6.11 -28.57
CA ILE A 49 -10.73 -5.83 -29.98
C ILE A 49 -10.38 -7.08 -30.79
N ASP A 50 -11.15 -7.36 -31.84
CA ASP A 50 -10.85 -8.45 -32.76
C ASP A 50 -9.87 -8.04 -33.87
N LYS A 51 -9.41 -8.99 -34.68
CA LYS A 51 -8.49 -8.73 -35.80
C LYS A 51 -9.07 -7.84 -36.91
N ALA A 52 -10.39 -7.67 -36.95
CA ALA A 52 -11.06 -6.78 -37.90
C ALA A 52 -11.21 -5.35 -37.36
N GLY A 53 -10.74 -5.09 -36.13
CA GLY A 53 -10.84 -3.78 -35.49
C GLY A 53 -12.16 -3.55 -34.75
N ASN A 54 -13.01 -4.57 -34.59
CA ASN A 54 -14.26 -4.43 -33.85
C ASN A 54 -14.00 -4.54 -32.35
N ILE A 55 -14.50 -3.58 -31.58
CA ILE A 55 -14.51 -3.65 -30.11
C ILE A 55 -15.56 -4.69 -29.71
N VAL A 56 -15.11 -5.85 -29.24
CA VAL A 56 -15.96 -6.96 -28.81
C VAL A 56 -16.21 -6.97 -27.30
N VAL A 57 -15.38 -6.26 -26.54
CA VAL A 57 -15.58 -5.95 -25.12
C VAL A 57 -15.21 -4.48 -24.90
N PRO A 58 -16.11 -3.64 -24.35
CA PRO A 58 -15.83 -2.22 -24.14
C PRO A 58 -14.73 -1.99 -23.09
N GLN A 59 -14.04 -0.85 -23.20
CA GLN A 59 -13.00 -0.43 -22.26
C GLN A 59 -13.60 0.10 -20.95
N ILE A 60 -14.09 -0.80 -20.11
CA ILE A 60 -14.71 -0.47 -18.80
C ILE A 60 -14.21 -1.35 -17.66
N TYR A 61 -13.36 -2.33 -17.94
CA TYR A 61 -12.93 -3.33 -16.97
C TYR A 61 -11.53 -3.02 -16.46
N VAL A 62 -11.31 -3.07 -15.15
CA VAL A 62 -9.96 -2.86 -14.57
C VAL A 62 -9.02 -4.02 -14.84
N SER A 63 -9.58 -5.19 -15.15
CA SER A 63 -8.83 -6.36 -15.60
C SER A 63 -9.68 -7.20 -16.54
N ILE A 64 -9.04 -7.72 -17.58
CA ILE A 64 -9.59 -8.74 -18.47
C ILE A 64 -8.58 -9.90 -18.49
N GLY A 65 -9.07 -11.12 -18.31
CA GLY A 65 -8.29 -12.35 -18.35
C GLY A 65 -7.85 -12.74 -19.76
N ARG A 66 -7.45 -14.00 -19.93
CA ARG A 66 -7.19 -14.57 -21.26
C ARG A 66 -8.49 -15.08 -21.87
N VAL A 67 -8.60 -15.01 -23.20
CA VAL A 67 -9.72 -15.62 -23.92
C VAL A 67 -9.60 -17.15 -23.86
N TYR A 68 -10.64 -17.79 -23.36
CA TYR A 68 -10.79 -19.24 -23.37
C TYR A 68 -12.12 -19.61 -24.00
N ARG A 69 -12.06 -20.31 -25.15
CA ARG A 69 -13.23 -20.55 -26.02
C ARG A 69 -13.87 -19.22 -26.43
N ASN A 70 -14.99 -18.85 -25.82
CA ASN A 70 -15.70 -17.59 -26.05
C ASN A 70 -15.96 -16.80 -24.75
N THR A 71 -15.24 -17.13 -23.67
CA THR A 71 -15.38 -16.45 -22.38
C THR A 71 -14.07 -15.82 -21.93
N VAL A 72 -14.21 -14.78 -21.11
CA VAL A 72 -13.12 -14.11 -20.42
C VAL A 72 -13.52 -13.78 -18.99
N THR A 73 -12.59 -13.90 -18.06
CA THR A 73 -12.76 -13.30 -16.74
C THR A 73 -12.63 -11.79 -16.86
N VAL A 74 -13.53 -11.05 -16.23
CA VAL A 74 -13.47 -9.59 -16.15
C VAL A 74 -13.58 -9.15 -14.71
N GLN A 75 -12.91 -8.05 -14.38
CA GLN A 75 -13.02 -7.41 -13.08
C GLN A 75 -13.41 -5.95 -13.26
N VAL A 76 -14.26 -5.46 -12.36
CA VAL A 76 -14.59 -4.04 -12.20
C VAL A 76 -14.22 -3.60 -10.79
N LEU A 77 -13.91 -2.31 -10.65
CA LEU A 77 -13.76 -1.67 -9.35
C LEU A 77 -15.03 -0.83 -9.10
N GLU A 78 -15.85 -1.26 -8.15
CA GLU A 78 -17.08 -0.58 -7.73
C GLU A 78 -16.83 0.12 -6.38
N GLY A 79 -16.57 1.42 -6.42
CA GLY A 79 -16.10 2.16 -5.24
C GLY A 79 -14.68 1.72 -4.86
N GLU A 80 -14.56 0.98 -3.75
CA GLU A 80 -13.28 0.44 -3.26
C GLU A 80 -13.19 -1.09 -3.35
N GLU A 81 -14.23 -1.74 -3.90
CA GLU A 81 -14.34 -3.19 -3.94
C GLU A 81 -14.21 -3.71 -5.36
N TYR A 82 -13.49 -4.81 -5.51
CA TYR A 82 -13.37 -5.50 -6.78
C TYR A 82 -14.49 -6.51 -6.94
N ARG A 83 -15.08 -6.55 -8.12
CA ARG A 83 -16.06 -7.57 -8.49
C ARG A 83 -15.58 -8.32 -9.72
N GLU A 84 -15.65 -9.64 -9.65
CA GLU A 84 -15.24 -10.53 -10.74
C GLU A 84 -16.43 -11.24 -11.37
N GLY A 85 -16.36 -11.44 -12.69
CA GLY A 85 -17.33 -12.25 -13.41
C GLY A 85 -16.73 -12.93 -14.64
N GLU A 86 -17.46 -13.89 -15.17
CA GLU A 86 -17.19 -14.47 -16.47
C GLU A 86 -18.07 -13.78 -17.53
N LEU A 87 -17.43 -13.11 -18.48
CA LEU A 87 -18.10 -12.50 -19.63
C LEU A 87 -18.07 -13.47 -20.81
N THR A 88 -19.23 -13.68 -21.43
CA THR A 88 -19.30 -14.27 -22.77
C THR A 88 -19.13 -13.16 -23.80
N ILE A 89 -18.16 -13.28 -24.72
CA ILE A 89 -17.88 -12.24 -25.73
C ILE A 89 -19.12 -12.05 -26.62
N GLY A 90 -19.57 -10.79 -26.76
CA GLY A 90 -20.84 -10.43 -27.41
C GLY A 90 -22.11 -10.72 -26.59
N GLY A 91 -21.96 -11.17 -25.35
CA GLY A 91 -23.05 -11.51 -24.43
C GLY A 91 -22.98 -10.71 -23.12
N THR A 92 -23.37 -11.37 -22.02
CA THR A 92 -23.46 -10.76 -20.68
C THR A 92 -22.40 -11.31 -19.72
N VAL A 93 -22.18 -10.58 -18.63
CA VAL A 93 -21.32 -11.00 -17.53
C VAL A 93 -22.12 -11.79 -16.51
N LYS A 94 -21.61 -12.97 -16.15
CA LYS A 94 -22.06 -13.72 -14.97
C LYS A 94 -21.12 -13.42 -13.81
N TRP A 95 -21.56 -12.57 -12.89
CA TRP A 95 -20.80 -12.19 -11.71
C TRP A 95 -20.69 -13.31 -10.69
N ASN A 96 -19.58 -13.35 -9.97
CA ASN A 96 -19.30 -14.27 -8.87
C ASN A 96 -18.80 -13.51 -7.64
N ASN A 97 -18.45 -14.25 -6.58
CA ASN A 97 -18.02 -13.73 -5.29
C ASN A 97 -16.60 -14.18 -4.90
N ASN A 98 -15.78 -14.52 -5.91
CA ASN A 98 -14.40 -15.01 -5.70
C ASN A 98 -13.51 -13.99 -4.99
N LEU A 99 -13.84 -12.69 -5.11
CA LEU A 99 -13.07 -11.60 -4.53
C LEU A 99 -13.58 -11.13 -3.17
N ASP A 100 -14.64 -11.73 -2.61
CA ASP A 100 -15.20 -11.30 -1.31
C ASP A 100 -14.17 -11.34 -0.18
N HIS A 101 -13.36 -12.41 -0.12
CA HIS A 101 -12.32 -12.55 0.89
C HIS A 101 -11.19 -11.52 0.69
N LEU A 102 -10.85 -11.20 -0.57
CA LEU A 102 -9.89 -10.15 -0.87
C LEU A 102 -10.43 -8.77 -0.45
N ASN A 103 -11.69 -8.49 -0.75
CA ASN A 103 -12.34 -7.23 -0.38
C ASN A 103 -12.44 -7.08 1.15
N GLU A 104 -12.75 -8.16 1.88
CA GLU A 104 -12.74 -8.15 3.34
C GLU A 104 -11.34 -7.84 3.88
N ALA A 105 -10.30 -8.52 3.38
CA ALA A 105 -8.93 -8.24 3.77
C ALA A 105 -8.51 -6.79 3.44
N ASN A 106 -8.97 -6.24 2.32
CA ASN A 106 -8.73 -4.84 1.95
C ASN A 106 -9.43 -3.86 2.91
N ARG A 107 -10.69 -4.14 3.29
CA ARG A 107 -11.43 -3.35 4.29
C ARG A 107 -10.71 -3.35 5.62
N GLN A 108 -10.28 -4.50 6.11
CA GLN A 108 -9.56 -4.63 7.37
C GLN A 108 -8.22 -3.87 7.34
N LYS A 109 -7.44 -4.00 6.24
CA LYS A 109 -6.20 -3.22 6.05
C LYS A 109 -6.46 -1.71 6.05
N LYS A 110 -7.56 -1.26 5.45
CA LYS A 110 -7.95 0.15 5.45
C LYS A 110 -8.33 0.63 6.85
N GLN A 111 -9.08 -0.16 7.61
CA GLN A 111 -9.41 0.15 9.01
C GLN A 111 -8.15 0.21 9.88
N PHE A 112 -7.21 -0.71 9.67
CA PHE A 112 -5.92 -0.72 10.32
C PHE A 112 -5.12 0.55 10.00
N ALA A 113 -5.02 0.93 8.72
CA ALA A 113 -4.37 2.18 8.33
C ALA A 113 -5.03 3.41 8.98
N ALA A 114 -6.36 3.49 9.00
CA ALA A 114 -7.08 4.57 9.66
C ALA A 114 -6.82 4.61 11.19
N ALA A 115 -6.74 3.45 11.84
CA ALA A 115 -6.39 3.38 13.26
C ALA A 115 -4.94 3.83 13.53
N CYS A 116 -4.02 3.50 12.63
CA CYS A 116 -2.63 4.00 12.69
C CYS A 116 -2.57 5.53 12.52
N GLU A 117 -3.32 6.08 11.55
CA GLU A 117 -3.42 7.53 11.32
C GLU A 117 -4.01 8.25 12.55
N GLN A 118 -5.07 7.70 13.14
CA GLN A 118 -5.66 8.26 14.36
C GLN A 118 -4.69 8.24 15.53
N LEU A 119 -3.97 7.13 15.74
CA LEU A 119 -2.96 7.01 16.78
C LEU A 119 -1.89 8.11 16.65
N ILE A 120 -1.46 8.40 15.43
CA ILE A 120 -0.52 9.49 15.16
C ILE A 120 -1.14 10.85 15.47
N ALA A 121 -2.38 11.10 15.04
CA ALA A 121 -3.07 12.35 15.33
C ALA A 121 -3.24 12.57 16.84
N ASP A 122 -3.56 11.51 17.59
CA ASP A 122 -3.68 11.54 19.04
C ASP A 122 -2.32 11.85 19.70
N LEU A 123 -1.19 11.36 19.16
CA LEU A 123 0.14 11.73 19.64
C LEU A 123 0.42 13.24 19.52
N TYR A 124 0.07 13.83 18.37
CA TYR A 124 0.25 15.27 18.16
C TYR A 124 -0.63 16.09 19.13
N THR A 125 -1.78 15.55 19.53
CA THR A 125 -2.76 16.24 20.38
C THR A 125 -2.48 16.07 21.87
N THR A 126 -2.20 14.85 22.31
CA THR A 126 -2.02 14.49 23.73
C THR A 126 -0.56 14.63 24.19
N GLY A 127 0.38 14.72 23.24
CA GLY A 127 1.81 14.80 23.48
C GLY A 127 2.48 13.42 23.61
N CYS A 128 3.80 13.39 23.45
CA CYS A 128 4.62 12.22 23.73
C CYS A 128 4.36 11.74 25.16
N PRO A 129 4.17 10.43 25.38
CA PRO A 129 4.17 9.90 26.71
C PRO A 129 5.54 10.17 27.33
N CYS A 130 5.58 10.96 28.40
CA CYS A 130 6.78 11.64 28.88
C CYS A 130 7.75 10.71 29.64
N GLU A 131 8.04 9.52 29.12
CA GLU A 131 9.02 8.56 29.62
C GLU A 131 9.64 7.82 28.41
N GLN A 132 10.97 7.69 28.34
CA GLN A 132 11.68 7.04 27.21
C GLN A 132 11.15 5.63 26.90
N GLU A 133 10.77 4.89 27.95
CA GLU A 133 10.18 3.56 27.85
C GLU A 133 8.85 3.63 27.08
N ARG A 134 8.01 4.65 27.27
CA ARG A 134 6.70 4.73 26.61
C ARG A 134 6.75 5.08 25.11
N PHE A 135 7.68 5.90 24.63
CA PHE A 135 7.83 6.15 23.17
C PHE A 135 8.40 4.90 22.48
N ARG A 136 9.28 4.15 23.15
CA ARG A 136 9.74 2.85 22.65
C ARG A 136 8.63 1.82 22.69
N ASP A 137 7.88 1.69 23.78
CA ASP A 137 6.77 0.75 23.95
C ASP A 137 5.56 1.10 23.06
N PHE A 138 5.52 2.33 22.54
CA PHE A 138 4.56 2.81 21.55
C PHE A 138 4.86 2.30 20.13
N ILE A 139 6.13 2.23 19.74
CA ILE A 139 6.53 1.71 18.41
C ILE A 139 6.91 0.21 18.48
N GLN A 140 7.46 -0.23 19.60
CA GLN A 140 7.68 -1.62 19.96
C GLN A 140 6.53 -2.07 20.85
N TRP A 141 5.46 -2.53 20.21
CA TRP A 141 4.27 -2.96 20.92
C TRP A 141 4.60 -4.07 21.92
N ASN A 142 4.10 -3.91 23.15
CA ASN A 142 4.15 -4.96 24.18
C ASN A 142 3.05 -6.03 23.97
N ASN A 143 2.17 -5.83 22.97
CA ASN A 143 1.16 -6.78 22.54
C ASN A 143 1.72 -7.62 21.37
N PRO A 144 1.43 -8.93 21.30
CA PRO A 144 1.92 -9.78 20.23
C PRO A 144 1.25 -9.38 18.91
N VAL A 145 2.00 -8.68 18.07
CA VAL A 145 1.56 -8.25 16.73
C VAL A 145 2.49 -8.88 15.72
N GLY A 146 1.93 -9.44 14.65
CA GLY A 146 2.69 -10.13 13.62
C GLY A 146 3.66 -9.20 12.91
N PHE A 147 4.77 -9.76 12.39
CA PHE A 147 5.76 -9.00 11.64
C PHE A 147 5.16 -8.14 10.51
N VAL A 148 4.25 -8.71 9.73
CA VAL A 148 3.59 -8.02 8.61
C VAL A 148 2.73 -6.85 9.08
N ASP A 149 2.06 -6.99 10.23
CA ASP A 149 1.22 -5.95 10.81
C ASP A 149 2.08 -4.80 11.36
N GLN A 150 3.24 -5.12 11.96
CA GLN A 150 4.22 -4.12 12.38
C GLN A 150 4.81 -3.36 11.18
N GLU A 151 5.14 -4.05 10.08
CA GLU A 151 5.57 -3.39 8.84
C GLU A 151 4.50 -2.47 8.26
N LEU A 152 3.23 -2.89 8.30
CA LEU A 152 2.11 -2.10 7.82
C LEU A 152 1.92 -0.84 8.67
N LEU A 153 1.91 -0.96 10.01
CA LEU A 153 1.84 0.17 10.95
C LEU A 153 2.95 1.17 10.65
N PHE A 154 4.16 0.64 10.49
CA PHE A 154 5.32 1.42 10.19
C PHE A 154 5.19 2.18 8.86
N SER A 155 4.72 1.51 7.81
CA SER A 155 4.51 2.14 6.49
C SER A 155 3.50 3.30 6.54
N VAL A 156 2.43 3.16 7.35
CA VAL A 156 1.42 4.21 7.53
C VAL A 156 2.00 5.39 8.30
N PHE A 157 2.77 5.12 9.36
CA PHE A 157 3.50 6.14 10.11
C PHE A 157 4.41 6.97 9.21
N MET A 158 5.19 6.28 8.37
CA MET A 158 6.09 6.92 7.41
C MET A 158 5.36 7.79 6.40
N LYS A 159 4.27 7.28 5.83
CA LYS A 159 3.47 8.02 4.86
C LYS A 159 2.87 9.28 5.49
N GLN A 160 2.43 9.20 6.74
CA GLN A 160 1.90 10.35 7.46
C GLN A 160 2.97 11.44 7.67
N LEU A 161 4.18 11.07 8.09
CA LEU A 161 5.29 12.02 8.21
C LEU A 161 5.66 12.65 6.85
N GLN A 162 5.69 11.86 5.77
CA GLN A 162 5.91 12.37 4.42
C GLN A 162 4.83 13.37 3.99
N ASN A 163 3.55 13.08 4.25
CA ASN A 163 2.43 13.96 3.92
C ASN A 163 2.50 15.31 4.66
N LEU A 164 3.05 15.32 5.88
CA LEU A 164 3.28 16.54 6.64
C LEU A 164 4.48 17.35 6.10
N GLY A 165 5.21 16.83 5.11
CA GLY A 165 6.43 17.44 4.57
C GLY A 165 7.53 17.59 5.62
N ASN A 166 7.44 16.82 6.71
CA ASN A 166 8.27 16.98 7.89
C ASN A 166 8.77 15.62 8.35
N ASP A 167 10.08 15.50 8.53
CA ASP A 167 10.71 14.34 9.13
C ASP A 167 10.77 14.45 10.66
N GLN A 168 10.06 15.43 11.24
CA GLN A 168 10.05 15.75 12.65
C GLN A 168 8.66 15.63 13.28
N PHE A 169 8.59 14.93 14.40
CA PHE A 169 7.46 14.94 15.32
C PHE A 169 7.77 15.88 16.50
N GLN A 170 6.97 16.93 16.70
CA GLN A 170 7.05 17.79 17.88
C GLN A 170 5.95 17.43 18.87
N CYS A 171 6.35 17.07 20.08
CA CYS A 171 5.42 16.80 21.18
C CYS A 171 4.72 18.08 21.65
N GLY A 172 3.38 18.11 21.60
CA GLY A 172 2.58 19.23 22.10
C GLY A 172 2.63 19.44 23.63
N HIS A 173 3.02 18.43 24.41
CA HIS A 173 3.08 18.49 25.88
C HIS A 173 4.43 18.97 26.42
N CYS A 174 5.53 18.31 26.03
CA CYS A 174 6.87 18.61 26.55
C CYS A 174 7.73 19.45 25.58
N GLY A 175 7.31 19.62 24.33
CA GLY A 175 8.04 20.39 23.32
C GLY A 175 9.22 19.66 22.66
N THR A 176 9.49 18.40 23.05
CA THR A 176 10.56 17.60 22.45
C THR A 176 10.30 17.37 20.95
N ILE A 177 11.34 17.56 20.14
CA ILE A 177 11.29 17.32 18.70
C ILE A 177 12.12 16.07 18.37
N TYR A 178 11.42 15.09 17.84
CA TYR A 178 11.95 13.82 17.35
C TYR A 178 12.11 13.93 15.84
N GLN A 179 13.31 13.76 15.30
CA GLN A 179 13.56 13.70 13.86
C GLN A 179 13.86 12.27 13.43
N GLN A 180 13.27 11.86 12.32
CA GLN A 180 13.54 10.59 11.67
C GLN A 180 13.99 10.84 10.23
N LYS A 181 15.30 10.87 10.00
CA LYS A 181 15.84 11.05 8.66
C LYS A 181 15.69 9.79 7.82
N TRP A 182 15.26 9.94 6.57
CA TRP A 182 14.97 8.84 5.66
C TRP A 182 16.18 7.93 5.38
N GLU A 183 17.36 8.53 5.25
CA GLU A 183 18.62 7.82 5.03
C GLU A 183 19.12 7.00 6.23
N GLN A 184 18.48 7.14 7.40
CA GLN A 184 18.85 6.42 8.62
C GLN A 184 18.03 5.14 8.84
N TYR A 185 17.10 4.82 7.94
CA TYR A 185 16.46 3.51 7.92
C TYR A 185 17.47 2.46 7.42
N SER A 186 17.84 1.54 8.30
CA SER A 186 18.60 0.36 7.91
C SER A 186 17.63 -0.78 7.62
N ALA A 187 17.33 -1.01 6.34
CA ALA A 187 16.55 -2.18 5.90
C ALA A 187 17.22 -3.50 6.30
N PHE A 188 18.55 -3.51 6.46
CA PHE A 188 19.32 -4.69 6.85
C PHE A 188 19.23 -5.00 8.34
N LEU A 189 19.29 -3.97 9.20
CA LEU A 189 19.19 -4.14 10.65
C LEU A 189 17.76 -4.07 11.15
N TRP A 190 16.83 -3.64 10.30
CA TRP A 190 15.44 -3.37 10.66
C TRP A 190 15.35 -2.42 11.85
N VAL A 191 16.20 -1.37 11.84
CA VAL A 191 16.32 -0.38 12.92
C VAL A 191 16.05 1.00 12.36
N LEU A 192 15.34 1.81 13.14
CA LEU A 192 15.09 3.21 12.87
C LEU A 192 15.76 4.12 13.87
N ASN A 193 16.72 4.91 13.42
CA ASN A 193 17.27 5.94 14.26
C ASN A 193 16.31 7.13 14.30
N VAL A 194 15.68 7.33 15.46
CA VAL A 194 15.00 8.58 15.79
C VAL A 194 15.99 9.43 16.58
N THR A 195 16.25 10.64 16.13
CA THR A 195 17.16 11.58 16.78
C THR A 195 16.36 12.64 17.53
N ILE A 196 16.70 12.95 18.79
CA ILE A 196 16.07 14.07 19.52
C ILE A 196 16.81 15.36 19.17
N ILE A 197 16.39 16.04 18.12
CA ILE A 197 17.08 17.26 17.68
C ILE A 197 16.87 18.45 18.61
N GLN A 198 15.79 18.44 19.40
CA GLN A 198 15.56 19.43 20.45
C GLN A 198 14.93 18.75 21.66
N ALA A 199 15.64 18.78 22.79
CA ALA A 199 15.12 18.29 24.06
C ALA A 199 14.14 19.31 24.66
N GLY A 200 12.93 18.86 24.98
CA GLY A 200 11.97 19.62 25.79
C GLY A 200 12.31 19.59 27.28
N ASN A 201 11.36 19.98 28.14
CA ASN A 201 11.52 19.99 29.61
C ASN A 201 11.47 18.58 30.25
N PHE A 202 12.00 17.57 29.57
CA PHE A 202 11.85 16.17 29.95
C PHE A 202 12.97 15.66 30.87
N ILE A 203 12.59 14.89 31.90
CA ILE A 203 13.47 14.24 32.86
C ILE A 203 13.13 12.73 32.90
N ASN A 204 14.08 11.86 32.57
CA ASN A 204 13.95 10.41 32.72
C ASN A 204 14.60 9.94 34.03
N LYS A 205 13.82 9.35 34.94
CA LYS A 205 14.31 8.83 36.23
C LYS A 205 15.20 9.84 37.00
N GLY A 206 14.85 11.12 36.94
CA GLY A 206 15.58 12.20 37.62
C GLY A 206 16.77 12.81 36.83
N ALA A 207 17.04 12.35 35.61
CA ALA A 207 18.12 12.87 34.75
C ALA A 207 17.59 13.50 33.44
N PRO A 208 18.23 14.57 32.93
CA PRO A 208 17.96 15.07 31.59
C PRO A 208 18.25 14.00 30.53
N VAL A 209 17.45 13.99 29.47
CA VAL A 209 17.54 12.96 28.44
C VAL A 209 18.57 13.32 27.35
N PRO A 210 19.38 12.37 26.87
CA PRO A 210 20.37 12.65 25.84
C PRO A 210 19.73 13.12 24.53
N PRO A 211 20.41 14.00 23.75
CA PRO A 211 19.92 14.52 22.47
C PRO A 211 19.88 13.47 21.33
N ALA A 212 20.46 12.29 21.51
CA ALA A 212 20.32 11.22 20.53
C ALA A 212 20.04 9.92 21.27
N ILE A 213 18.89 9.31 20.98
CA ILE A 213 18.52 8.01 21.50
C ILE A 213 18.40 7.07 20.30
N PRO A 214 19.38 6.20 20.04
CA PRO A 214 19.18 5.17 19.04
C PRO A 214 18.01 4.29 19.48
N MET A 215 16.95 4.28 18.68
CA MET A 215 15.81 3.43 18.90
C MET A 215 15.93 2.22 18.00
N ALA A 216 16.27 1.07 18.58
CA ALA A 216 15.97 -0.16 17.90
C ALA A 216 14.45 -0.24 17.82
N LEU A 217 13.85 0.04 16.67
CA LEU A 217 12.59 -0.59 16.30
C LEU A 217 12.89 -2.01 15.85
N GLY A 218 13.53 -2.77 16.73
CA GLY A 218 13.62 -4.19 16.51
C GLY A 218 12.18 -4.66 16.41
N PHE A 219 11.79 -5.12 15.23
CA PHE A 219 10.65 -6.00 15.02
C PHE A 219 10.96 -7.27 15.84
N TYR A 220 10.82 -7.16 17.16
CA TYR A 220 10.83 -8.28 18.08
C TYR A 220 9.55 -9.04 17.76
N GLY A 221 9.55 -9.88 16.72
CA GLY A 221 8.24 -10.32 16.24
C GLY A 221 8.20 -11.22 15.02
N TYR A 222 9.20 -12.06 14.80
CA TYR A 222 8.97 -13.34 14.12
C TYR A 222 10.05 -14.36 14.45
N GLY A 223 11.31 -13.94 14.47
CA GLY A 223 12.43 -14.84 14.79
C GLY A 223 12.44 -15.20 16.27
N ILE A 224 12.90 -14.27 17.12
CA ILE A 224 13.22 -14.53 18.53
C ILE A 224 12.01 -14.97 19.36
N GLU A 225 10.82 -14.41 19.12
CA GLU A 225 9.61 -14.71 19.90
C GLU A 225 8.94 -16.03 19.54
N LYS A 226 9.03 -16.45 18.27
CA LYS A 226 8.60 -17.78 17.82
C LYS A 226 9.44 -18.87 18.50
N TYR A 227 10.75 -18.62 18.67
CA TYR A 227 11.63 -19.54 19.40
C TYR A 227 11.46 -19.49 20.91
N SER A 228 10.95 -18.38 21.47
CA SER A 228 10.69 -18.25 22.91
C SER A 228 9.30 -18.72 23.35
N GLY A 229 8.43 -19.11 22.40
CA GLY A 229 7.07 -19.58 22.66
C GLY A 229 6.10 -18.49 23.13
N ARG A 230 6.47 -17.22 23.00
CA ARG A 230 5.66 -16.05 23.41
C ARG A 230 4.91 -15.39 22.27
N TYR A 231 5.19 -15.78 21.03
CA TYR A 231 4.50 -15.24 19.85
C TYR A 231 3.11 -15.86 19.69
N GLU A 232 2.09 -15.02 19.57
CA GLU A 232 0.73 -15.42 19.22
C GLU A 232 0.28 -14.64 17.98
N GLN A 233 -0.08 -15.33 16.90
CA GLN A 233 -0.64 -14.66 15.73
C GLN A 233 -2.07 -14.21 16.07
N LYS A 234 -2.30 -12.90 16.06
CA LYS A 234 -3.62 -12.29 16.28
C LYS A 234 -4.30 -11.99 14.94
N ASP A 235 -5.62 -12.02 14.95
CA ASP A 235 -6.42 -11.48 13.84
C ASP A 235 -6.32 -9.95 13.80
N ILE A 236 -6.51 -9.38 12.62
CA ILE A 236 -6.35 -7.93 12.39
C ILE A 236 -7.35 -7.09 13.19
N ASP A 237 -8.55 -7.61 13.50
CA ASP A 237 -9.53 -6.88 14.31
C ASP A 237 -9.06 -6.73 15.76
N THR A 238 -8.46 -7.79 16.32
CA THR A 238 -7.79 -7.73 17.63
C THR A 238 -6.66 -6.71 17.63
N VAL A 239 -5.82 -6.68 16.57
CA VAL A 239 -4.73 -5.71 16.46
C VAL A 239 -5.26 -4.28 16.32
N ILE A 240 -6.32 -4.05 15.54
CA ILE A 240 -7.01 -2.75 15.46
C ILE A 240 -7.55 -2.33 16.84
N GLY A 241 -8.06 -3.28 17.63
CA GLY A 241 -8.48 -3.03 19.00
C GLY A 241 -7.36 -2.50 19.88
N TYR A 242 -6.14 -3.04 19.73
CA TYR A 242 -4.96 -2.54 20.44
C TYR A 242 -4.53 -1.12 20.02
N LEU A 243 -4.84 -0.67 18.79
CA LEU A 243 -4.52 0.70 18.33
C LEU A 243 -5.47 1.75 18.88
N LYS A 244 -6.71 1.35 19.20
CA LYS A 244 -7.80 2.26 19.59
C LYS A 244 -7.92 2.47 21.10
N GLY A 245 -7.26 1.64 21.92
CA GLY A 245 -7.36 1.64 23.39
C GLY A 245 -6.04 2.00 24.05
#